data_AF-A0A962C1D6-F1
#
_entry.id   AF-A0A962C1D6-F1
#
_cell.length_a   1.000
_cell.length_b   1.000
_cell.length_c   1.000
_cell.angle_alpha   90.00
_cell.angle_beta   90.00
_cell.angle_gamma   90.00
#
_symmetry.space_group_name_H-M   'P 1'
#
loop_
_entity.id
_entity.type
_entity.pdbx_description
1 polymer ?
#
loop_
_entity_poly.entity_id
_entity_poly.type
_entity_poly.pdbx_seq_one_letter_code
_entity_poly.pdbx_strand_id
1 'polypeptide(L)'
;MRPPLFLRTWLLLLMLVPLTALAAPQTAYVSAFNRLYRLDLGTAQATPIGSGIGFNDVEAIAFGPNGVLYGIADGTVGSGSGTTDFLIRIDTNTGAGSLIGHLAALEQQGPNGQLDYGLAFTCDGRLWASSDTTGRFWEINPTTAATREVGNTGAPLSDITARGNRLFAIGVTRGFDNPDQQALYQLDPSSALATRVGGLGVPNILSSAGLDFDASGQLWATLDSQPPDVNRATRLARIDTTTGAATVVGSIAGIDGNLSARALAIGPAGACSGGSNNSADPAMDPGPGILALTLLGLIAGLS
;
A
#
# COMPACT_ATOMS: atom_id res chain seq x y z
N MET A 1 10.51 -2.42 84.89
CA MET A 1 9.64 -2.83 83.77
C MET A 1 9.94 -1.91 82.59
N ARG A 2 10.50 -2.44 81.50
CA ARG A 2 10.84 -1.68 80.27
C ARG A 2 9.79 -2.04 79.19
N PRO A 3 9.24 -1.09 78.42
CA PRO A 3 8.39 -1.43 77.28
C PRO A 3 9.26 -1.72 76.05
N PRO A 4 8.88 -2.68 75.18
CA PRO A 4 9.61 -2.92 73.93
C PRO A 4 9.11 -2.02 72.79
N LEU A 5 10.08 -1.52 72.02
CA LEU A 5 9.90 -0.91 70.70
C LEU A 5 9.62 -1.98 69.65
N PHE A 6 8.40 -2.03 69.10
CA PHE A 6 8.06 -2.54 67.76
C PHE A 6 6.69 -1.89 67.46
N LEU A 7 6.38 -1.24 66.35
CA LEU A 7 6.60 -1.62 64.97
C LEU A 7 6.29 -0.36 64.13
N ARG A 8 7.31 0.28 63.55
CA ARG A 8 7.12 1.27 62.48
C ARG A 8 6.91 0.52 61.16
N THR A 9 6.19 1.17 60.25
CA THR A 9 6.12 0.95 58.80
C THR A 9 5.48 -0.35 58.32
N TRP A 10 4.20 -0.27 57.93
CA TRP A 10 3.68 -1.06 56.81
C TRP A 10 3.27 -0.13 55.68
N LEU A 11 3.94 -0.35 54.55
CA LEU A 11 3.84 0.34 53.28
C LEU A 11 2.40 0.34 52.75
N LEU A 12 1.99 1.50 52.22
CA LEU A 12 0.97 1.61 51.17
C LEU A 12 1.45 0.82 49.95
N LEU A 13 0.86 -0.36 49.72
CA LEU A 13 1.01 -1.11 48.48
C LEU A 13 0.03 -0.50 47.45
N LEU A 14 0.48 0.54 46.75
CA LEU A 14 -0.24 1.07 45.59
C LEU A 14 -0.13 0.03 44.47
N MET A 15 -1.21 -0.71 44.17
CA MET A 15 -1.27 -1.62 43.03
C MET A 15 -1.09 -0.81 41.73
N LEU A 16 0.10 -0.87 41.14
CA LEU A 16 0.30 -0.55 39.72
C LEU A 16 -0.37 -1.65 38.89
N VAL A 17 -1.64 -1.43 38.52
CA VAL A 17 -2.25 -2.18 37.42
C VAL A 17 -1.63 -1.63 36.13
N PRO A 18 -0.92 -2.43 35.33
CA PRO A 18 -0.43 -1.97 34.05
C PRO A 18 -1.64 -1.60 33.17
N LEU A 19 -1.76 -0.32 32.80
CA LEU A 19 -2.65 0.07 31.72
C LEU A 19 -2.14 -0.61 30.45
N THR A 20 -2.82 -1.67 30.02
CA THR A 20 -2.66 -2.18 28.66
C THR A 20 -3.14 -1.10 27.72
N ALA A 21 -2.22 -0.42 27.03
CA ALA A 21 -2.55 0.46 25.94
C ALA A 21 -3.31 -0.37 24.89
N LEU A 22 -4.57 -0.02 24.63
CA LEU A 22 -5.33 -0.59 23.52
C LEU A 22 -4.60 -0.19 22.24
N ALA A 23 -4.21 -1.16 21.42
CA ALA A 23 -3.68 -0.88 20.10
C ALA A 23 -4.72 -0.06 19.32
N ALA A 24 -4.27 0.96 18.59
CA ALA A 24 -5.16 1.74 17.74
C ALA A 24 -5.90 0.80 16.76
N PRO A 25 -7.21 1.02 16.51
CA PRO A 25 -7.95 0.17 15.60
C PRO A 25 -7.32 0.23 14.21
N GLN A 26 -7.03 -0.94 13.64
CA GLN A 26 -6.55 -0.99 12.27
C GLN A 26 -7.65 -0.56 11.30
N THR A 27 -7.24 0.14 10.26
CA THR A 27 -8.10 0.62 9.19
C THR A 27 -7.52 0.18 7.86
N ALA A 28 -8.34 -0.44 7.03
CA ALA A 28 -8.00 -0.75 5.65
C ALA A 28 -8.38 0.41 4.73
N TYR A 29 -7.55 0.62 3.73
CA TYR A 29 -7.71 1.62 2.68
C TYR A 29 -7.54 0.96 1.33
N VAL A 30 -8.31 1.43 0.35
CA VAL A 30 -8.14 1.04 -1.05
C VAL A 30 -8.10 2.28 -1.94
N SER A 31 -7.30 2.22 -2.99
CA SER A 31 -7.33 3.19 -4.08
C SER A 31 -8.20 2.68 -5.22
N ALA A 32 -8.95 3.59 -5.85
CA ALA A 32 -9.67 3.32 -7.09
C ALA A 32 -9.49 4.53 -8.02
N PHE A 33 -8.67 4.35 -9.06
CA PHE A 33 -8.24 5.41 -9.98
C PHE A 33 -7.66 6.64 -9.27
N ASN A 34 -8.47 7.65 -8.92
CA ASN A 34 -8.02 8.88 -8.27
C ASN A 34 -8.69 9.13 -6.91
N ARG A 35 -9.31 8.10 -6.32
CA ARG A 35 -10.03 8.20 -5.04
C ARG A 35 -9.48 7.22 -4.01
N LEU A 36 -9.53 7.66 -2.76
CA LEU A 36 -9.22 6.86 -1.59
C LEU A 36 -10.52 6.47 -0.90
N TYR A 37 -10.60 5.22 -0.45
CA TYR A 37 -11.72 4.72 0.33
C TYR A 37 -11.22 4.07 1.63
N ARG A 38 -12.00 4.21 2.69
CA ARG A 38 -11.90 3.34 3.88
C ARG A 38 -12.64 2.06 3.60
N LEU A 39 -12.00 0.90 3.80
CA LEU A 39 -12.61 -0.41 3.61
C LEU A 39 -12.87 -1.08 4.97
N ASP A 40 -14.09 -1.58 5.16
CA ASP A 40 -14.40 -2.54 6.22
C ASP A 40 -14.11 -3.96 5.72
N LEU A 41 -13.11 -4.61 6.32
CA LEU A 41 -12.68 -5.95 5.94
C LEU A 41 -13.70 -7.05 6.30
N GLY A 42 -14.57 -6.80 7.29
CA GLY A 42 -15.60 -7.75 7.72
C GLY A 42 -16.84 -7.72 6.83
N THR A 43 -17.18 -6.56 6.27
CA THR A 43 -18.42 -6.37 5.49
C THR A 43 -18.18 -6.08 4.00
N ALA A 44 -16.92 -5.90 3.59
CA ALA A 44 -16.53 -5.45 2.25
C ALA A 44 -17.22 -4.15 1.83
N GLN A 45 -17.52 -3.25 2.78
CA GLN A 45 -18.07 -1.94 2.48
C GLN A 45 -16.96 -0.89 2.43
N ALA A 46 -16.85 -0.21 1.29
CA ALA A 46 -15.97 0.93 1.09
C ALA A 46 -16.73 2.24 1.34
N THR A 47 -16.08 3.21 1.98
CA THR A 47 -16.60 4.57 2.18
C THR A 47 -15.60 5.57 1.62
N PRO A 48 -15.99 6.50 0.74
CA PRO A 48 -15.07 7.46 0.14
C PRO A 48 -14.47 8.37 1.20
N ILE A 49 -13.21 8.75 0.99
CA ILE A 49 -12.48 9.73 1.81
C ILE A 49 -12.14 10.93 0.93
N GLY A 50 -12.64 12.09 1.31
CA GLY A 50 -12.38 13.33 0.56
C GLY A 50 -13.07 13.40 -0.79
N SER A 51 -12.59 14.33 -1.62
CA SER A 51 -13.07 14.54 -2.99
C SER A 51 -12.18 13.86 -4.05
N GLY A 52 -10.98 13.41 -3.67
CA GLY A 52 -10.02 12.74 -4.53
C GLY A 52 -8.57 12.97 -4.10
N ILE A 53 -7.67 12.15 -4.64
CA ILE A 53 -6.24 12.14 -4.34
C ILE A 53 -5.52 13.28 -5.07
N GLY A 54 -6.05 13.75 -6.20
CA GLY A 54 -5.40 14.78 -7.03
C GLY A 54 -4.37 14.22 -8.01
N PHE A 55 -4.20 12.90 -8.03
CA PHE A 55 -3.39 12.13 -8.97
C PHE A 55 -4.27 11.06 -9.61
N ASN A 56 -4.13 10.84 -10.91
CA ASN A 56 -4.87 9.81 -11.63
C ASN A 56 -4.11 8.47 -11.58
N ASP A 57 -4.87 7.38 -11.70
CA ASP A 57 -4.32 6.01 -11.75
C ASP A 57 -3.35 5.71 -10.60
N VAL A 58 -3.82 5.92 -9.37
CA VAL A 58 -3.13 5.51 -8.15
C VAL A 58 -3.26 4.00 -7.99
N GLU A 59 -2.31 3.29 -8.60
CA GLU A 59 -2.25 1.83 -8.69
C GLU A 59 -1.86 1.18 -7.38
N ALA A 60 -0.94 1.79 -6.63
CA ALA A 60 -0.33 1.20 -5.45
C ALA A 60 -0.42 2.12 -4.23
N ILE A 61 -0.69 1.57 -3.04
CA ILE A 61 -0.65 2.28 -1.76
C ILE A 61 -0.05 1.42 -0.65
N ALA A 62 0.73 2.02 0.26
CA ALA A 62 1.34 1.30 1.37
C ALA A 62 1.59 2.22 2.57
N PHE A 63 1.41 1.71 3.79
CA PHE A 63 1.83 2.43 4.99
C PHE A 63 3.33 2.30 5.20
N GLY A 64 4.00 3.45 5.38
CA GLY A 64 5.36 3.49 5.89
C GLY A 64 5.41 3.17 7.39
N PRO A 65 6.60 2.84 7.92
CA PRO A 65 6.78 2.58 9.36
C PRO A 65 6.49 3.80 10.25
N ASN A 66 6.47 5.00 9.67
CA ASN A 66 6.02 6.24 10.34
C ASN A 66 4.50 6.42 10.36
N GLY A 67 3.73 5.48 9.80
CA GLY A 67 2.26 5.56 9.74
C GLY A 67 1.71 6.47 8.64
N VAL A 68 2.57 7.01 7.77
CA VAL A 68 2.15 7.77 6.59
C VAL A 68 1.75 6.82 5.48
N LEU A 69 0.63 7.09 4.80
CA LEU A 69 0.22 6.36 3.60
C LEU A 69 0.95 6.94 2.38
N TYR A 70 1.69 6.09 1.69
CA TYR A 70 2.34 6.40 0.42
C TYR A 70 1.53 5.78 -0.72
N GLY A 71 1.70 6.31 -1.93
CA GLY A 71 1.20 5.67 -3.14
C GLY A 71 2.05 5.97 -4.36
N ILE A 72 1.86 5.17 -5.40
CA ILE A 72 2.37 5.45 -6.74
C ILE A 72 1.18 5.72 -7.67
N ALA A 73 1.24 6.87 -8.33
CA ALA A 73 0.34 7.21 -9.43
C ALA A 73 1.03 6.89 -10.76
N ASP A 74 0.53 5.89 -11.47
CA ASP A 74 0.97 5.52 -12.84
C ASP A 74 0.39 6.50 -13.88
N GLY A 75 -0.63 7.27 -13.48
CA GLY A 75 -1.24 8.30 -14.29
C GLY A 75 -0.68 9.70 -14.07
N THR A 76 -1.41 10.68 -14.61
CA THR A 76 -1.02 12.08 -14.66
C THR A 76 -1.44 12.86 -13.40
N VAL A 77 -0.80 14.01 -13.15
CA VAL A 77 -1.33 15.02 -12.21
C VAL A 77 -2.49 15.76 -12.87
N GLY A 78 -3.72 15.48 -12.45
CA GLY A 78 -4.92 16.04 -13.06
C GLY A 78 -5.10 15.69 -14.54
N SER A 79 -6.15 16.21 -15.17
CA SER A 79 -6.39 16.01 -16.61
C SER A 79 -5.44 16.89 -17.45
N GLY A 80 -4.66 16.28 -18.34
CA GLY A 80 -3.88 16.99 -19.37
C GLY A 80 -2.38 17.20 -19.09
N SER A 81 -1.84 16.69 -17.98
CA SER A 81 -0.38 16.60 -17.78
C SER A 81 0.20 15.50 -18.70
N GLY A 82 1.37 15.74 -19.29
CA GLY A 82 2.08 14.74 -20.10
C GLY A 82 3.00 13.81 -19.30
N THR A 83 3.27 14.16 -18.04
CA THR A 83 4.13 13.39 -17.13
C THR A 83 3.31 12.43 -16.29
N THR A 84 3.81 11.21 -16.14
CA THR A 84 3.25 10.10 -15.36
C THR A 84 4.20 9.67 -14.23
N ASP A 85 3.85 8.62 -13.48
CA ASP A 85 4.76 7.95 -12.54
C ASP A 85 5.24 8.82 -11.37
N PHE A 86 4.36 9.03 -10.38
CA PHE A 86 4.65 9.85 -9.21
C PHE A 86 4.64 9.05 -7.93
N LEU A 87 5.66 9.26 -7.08
CA LEU A 87 5.58 8.91 -5.68
C LEU A 87 4.87 10.02 -4.91
N ILE A 88 3.84 9.66 -4.15
CA ILE A 88 3.00 10.59 -3.40
C ILE A 88 2.80 10.13 -1.95
N ARG A 89 2.48 11.07 -1.05
CA ARG A 89 1.85 10.79 0.25
C ARG A 89 0.36 11.07 0.14
N ILE A 90 -0.46 10.32 0.85
CA ILE A 90 -1.90 10.48 0.86
C ILE A 90 -2.36 10.70 2.30
N ASP A 91 -3.06 11.80 2.54
CA ASP A 91 -3.66 12.07 3.85
C ASP A 91 -4.92 11.21 4.02
N THR A 92 -4.94 10.37 5.06
CA THR A 92 -6.01 9.39 5.29
C THR A 92 -7.30 10.00 5.87
N ASN A 93 -7.30 11.28 6.25
CA ASN A 93 -8.47 11.99 6.77
C ASN A 93 -9.19 12.76 5.67
N THR A 94 -8.42 13.35 4.76
CA THR A 94 -8.91 14.23 3.70
C THR A 94 -8.88 13.57 2.32
N GLY A 95 -8.17 12.45 2.17
CA GLY A 95 -7.97 11.76 0.90
C GLY A 95 -7.00 12.46 -0.05
N ALA A 96 -6.47 13.63 0.31
CA ALA A 96 -5.64 14.45 -0.57
C ALA A 96 -4.21 13.90 -0.69
N GLY A 97 -3.73 13.82 -1.92
CA GLY A 97 -2.35 13.47 -2.24
C GLY A 97 -1.42 14.68 -2.21
N SER A 98 -0.16 14.45 -1.87
CA SER A 98 0.94 15.40 -1.98
C SER A 98 2.13 14.75 -2.68
N LEU A 99 2.73 15.47 -3.62
CA LEU A 99 3.86 14.98 -4.40
C LEU A 99 5.09 14.81 -3.51
N ILE A 100 5.76 13.66 -3.60
CA ILE A 100 7.13 13.48 -3.11
C ILE A 100 8.11 13.72 -4.26
N GLY A 101 7.89 13.07 -5.40
CA GLY A 101 8.75 13.22 -6.55
C GLY A 101 8.28 12.43 -7.77
N HIS A 102 8.80 12.84 -8.94
CA HIS A 102 8.61 12.15 -10.21
C HIS A 102 9.57 10.97 -10.30
N LEU A 103 9.06 9.79 -10.64
CA LEU A 103 9.80 8.55 -10.86
C LEU A 103 10.33 8.52 -12.31
N ALA A 104 11.06 9.56 -12.73
CA ALA A 104 11.43 9.79 -14.13
C ALA A 104 12.13 8.62 -14.83
N ALA A 105 12.84 7.79 -14.07
CA ALA A 105 13.50 6.61 -14.62
C ALA A 105 12.52 5.50 -15.00
N LEU A 106 11.27 5.52 -14.52
CA LEU A 106 10.24 4.50 -14.76
C LEU A 106 9.24 4.92 -15.85
N GLU A 107 9.21 6.21 -16.20
CA GLU A 107 8.28 6.78 -17.16
C GLU A 107 8.33 6.04 -18.50
N GLN A 108 7.16 5.72 -19.05
CA GLN A 108 6.98 5.07 -20.35
C GLN A 108 7.66 3.69 -20.51
N GLN A 109 8.02 3.01 -19.42
CA GLN A 109 8.72 1.71 -19.53
C GLN A 109 7.80 0.51 -19.80
N GLY A 110 6.52 0.61 -19.49
CA GLY A 110 5.56 -0.47 -19.69
C GLY A 110 4.72 -0.34 -20.97
N PRO A 111 3.87 -1.34 -21.28
CA PRO A 111 2.92 -1.28 -22.39
C PRO A 111 2.00 -0.06 -22.26
N ASN A 112 1.83 0.70 -23.35
CA ASN A 112 1.12 1.99 -23.35
C ASN A 112 1.65 3.03 -22.35
N GLY A 113 2.89 2.84 -21.90
CA GLY A 113 3.55 3.69 -20.92
C GLY A 113 3.17 3.43 -19.47
N GLN A 114 2.46 2.34 -19.17
CA GLN A 114 1.95 2.02 -17.82
C GLN A 114 2.65 0.80 -17.23
N LEU A 115 2.99 0.89 -15.95
CA LEU A 115 3.70 -0.16 -15.24
C LEU A 115 2.80 -1.01 -14.33
N ASP A 116 1.60 -0.53 -13.98
CA ASP A 116 0.63 -1.17 -13.06
C ASP A 116 1.34 -1.65 -11.77
N TYR A 117 1.52 -0.70 -10.84
CA TYR A 117 2.44 -0.84 -9.71
C TYR A 117 1.90 -1.66 -8.53
N GLY A 118 2.83 -2.35 -7.87
CA GLY A 118 2.72 -2.76 -6.46
C GLY A 118 3.62 -1.94 -5.55
N LEU A 119 3.31 -1.82 -4.26
CA LEU A 119 4.10 -1.00 -3.31
C LEU A 119 4.15 -1.60 -1.90
N ALA A 120 5.34 -1.71 -1.32
CA ALA A 120 5.49 -2.16 0.08
C ALA A 120 6.63 -1.47 0.80
N PHE A 121 6.44 -1.21 2.10
CA PHE A 121 7.54 -0.94 3.01
C PHE A 121 7.95 -2.22 3.74
N THR A 122 9.25 -2.50 3.82
CA THR A 122 9.80 -3.41 4.82
C THR A 122 10.05 -2.66 6.13
N CYS A 123 10.12 -3.38 7.26
CA CYS A 123 10.24 -2.75 8.58
C CYS A 123 11.57 -2.03 8.84
N ASP A 124 12.57 -2.24 8.00
CA ASP A 124 13.81 -1.46 7.95
C ASP A 124 13.65 -0.10 7.23
N GLY A 125 12.44 0.23 6.76
CA GLY A 125 12.11 1.50 6.13
C GLY A 125 12.40 1.57 4.62
N ARG A 126 12.84 0.47 4.00
CA ARG A 126 13.01 0.42 2.54
C ARG A 126 11.65 0.33 1.86
N LEU A 127 11.49 1.10 0.79
CA LEU A 127 10.30 1.12 -0.05
C LEU A 127 10.59 0.37 -1.34
N TRP A 128 9.70 -0.56 -1.66
CA TRP A 128 9.80 -1.44 -2.80
C TRP A 128 8.64 -1.22 -3.74
N ALA A 129 8.88 -1.37 -5.04
CA ALA A 129 7.82 -1.36 -6.04
C ALA A 129 7.99 -2.53 -7.03
N SER A 130 6.87 -3.07 -7.49
CA SER A 130 6.81 -4.06 -8.58
C SER A 130 5.98 -3.53 -9.74
N SER A 131 6.07 -4.20 -10.89
CA SER A 131 5.23 -3.96 -12.06
C SER A 131 4.69 -5.29 -12.58
N ASP A 132 3.37 -5.39 -12.75
CA ASP A 132 2.77 -6.58 -13.35
C ASP A 132 2.92 -6.63 -14.88
N THR A 133 3.11 -5.49 -15.54
CA THR A 133 3.25 -5.45 -17.00
C THR A 133 4.66 -5.77 -17.49
N THR A 134 5.67 -5.55 -16.67
CA THR A 134 7.09 -5.78 -17.04
C THR A 134 7.78 -6.85 -16.20
N GLY A 135 7.21 -7.20 -15.04
CA GLY A 135 7.85 -8.06 -14.05
C GLY A 135 9.12 -7.46 -13.45
N ARG A 136 9.33 -6.14 -13.53
CA ARG A 136 10.48 -5.48 -12.91
C ARG A 136 10.20 -5.14 -11.45
N PHE A 137 11.28 -5.02 -10.68
CA PHE A 137 11.27 -4.74 -9.26
C PHE A 137 12.32 -3.68 -8.90
N TRP A 138 11.90 -2.71 -8.09
CA TRP A 138 12.72 -1.54 -7.74
C TRP A 138 12.72 -1.29 -6.24
N GLU A 139 13.84 -0.74 -5.76
CA GLU A 139 13.89 0.02 -4.52
C GLU A 139 13.67 1.50 -4.84
N ILE A 140 12.85 2.18 -4.04
CA ILE A 140 12.56 3.61 -4.19
C ILE A 140 12.99 4.32 -2.91
N ASN A 141 13.66 5.45 -3.04
CA ASN A 141 13.91 6.33 -1.92
C ASN A 141 12.62 7.10 -1.57
N PRO A 142 12.01 6.88 -0.39
CA PRO A 142 10.69 7.43 -0.05
C PRO A 142 10.68 8.94 0.19
N THR A 143 11.85 9.59 0.20
CA THR A 143 11.99 11.04 0.40
C THR A 143 12.26 11.78 -0.91
N THR A 144 12.96 11.15 -1.86
CA THR A 144 13.44 11.80 -3.08
C THR A 144 12.87 11.20 -4.37
N ALA A 145 12.14 10.09 -4.26
CA ALA A 145 11.68 9.29 -5.40
C ALA A 145 12.82 8.74 -6.30
N ALA A 146 14.08 8.77 -5.84
CA ALA A 146 15.18 8.14 -6.56
C ALA A 146 14.95 6.61 -6.63
N THR A 147 15.05 6.03 -7.82
CA THR A 147 14.78 4.61 -8.06
C THR A 147 16.05 3.84 -8.36
N ARG A 148 16.10 2.59 -7.90
CA ARG A 148 17.16 1.63 -8.20
C ARG A 148 16.51 0.31 -8.60
N GLU A 149 16.71 -0.10 -9.85
CA GLU A 149 16.26 -1.42 -10.29
C GLU A 149 17.04 -2.52 -9.56
N VAL A 150 16.32 -3.53 -9.10
CA VAL A 150 16.88 -4.73 -8.46
C VAL A 150 16.98 -5.85 -9.49
N GLY A 151 15.95 -6.03 -10.31
CA GLY A 151 15.92 -7.02 -11.37
C GLY A 151 14.51 -7.38 -11.83
N ASN A 152 14.43 -8.45 -12.62
CA ASN A 152 13.18 -9.05 -13.05
C ASN A 152 12.74 -10.15 -12.07
N THR A 153 11.45 -10.19 -11.76
CA THR A 153 10.86 -11.11 -10.78
C THR A 153 10.56 -12.49 -11.34
N GLY A 154 10.43 -12.61 -12.67
CA GLY A 154 9.92 -13.79 -13.35
C GLY A 154 8.40 -13.98 -13.23
N ALA A 155 7.67 -13.00 -12.68
CA ALA A 155 6.23 -13.04 -12.48
C ALA A 155 5.56 -11.65 -12.59
N PRO A 156 4.31 -11.53 -13.08
CA PRO A 156 3.54 -10.29 -13.11
C PRO A 156 2.98 -9.95 -11.72
N LEU A 157 3.76 -9.26 -10.90
CA LEU A 157 3.38 -8.95 -9.52
C LEU A 157 2.56 -7.65 -9.48
N SER A 158 1.24 -7.77 -9.34
CA SER A 158 0.31 -6.63 -9.31
C SER A 158 0.38 -5.84 -8.01
N ASP A 159 0.70 -6.51 -6.91
CA ASP A 159 0.99 -5.83 -5.66
C ASP A 159 1.97 -6.64 -4.79
N ILE A 160 2.58 -5.96 -3.82
CA ILE A 160 3.52 -6.51 -2.86
C ILE A 160 3.18 -6.02 -1.44
N THR A 161 3.47 -6.82 -0.42
CA THR A 161 3.39 -6.42 1.00
C THR A 161 4.53 -7.04 1.79
N ALA A 162 4.81 -6.51 2.98
CA ALA A 162 5.81 -7.06 3.89
C ALA A 162 5.20 -7.58 5.19
N ARG A 163 5.79 -8.66 5.71
CA ARG A 163 5.66 -9.04 7.12
C ARG A 163 7.06 -9.11 7.72
N GLY A 164 7.42 -8.12 8.54
CA GLY A 164 8.82 -7.90 8.91
C GLY A 164 9.65 -7.46 7.69
N ASN A 165 10.70 -8.20 7.37
CA ASN A 165 11.54 -7.99 6.18
C ASN A 165 11.28 -9.02 5.07
N ARG A 166 10.22 -9.83 5.20
CA ARG A 166 9.84 -10.81 4.18
C ARG A 166 8.73 -10.23 3.32
N LEU A 167 8.99 -10.18 2.01
CA LEU A 167 8.01 -9.71 1.02
C LEU A 167 7.14 -10.86 0.52
N PHE A 168 5.85 -10.57 0.40
CA PHE A 168 4.87 -11.38 -0.29
C PHE A 168 4.34 -10.56 -1.48
N ALA A 169 3.91 -11.25 -2.52
CA ALA A 169 3.38 -10.60 -3.72
C ALA A 169 2.20 -11.39 -4.27
N ILE A 170 1.26 -10.68 -4.91
CA ILE A 170 0.19 -11.30 -5.67
C ILE A 170 0.47 -11.20 -7.16
N GLY A 171 0.50 -12.35 -7.82
CA GLY A 171 0.59 -12.41 -9.27
C GLY A 171 -0.79 -12.41 -9.91
N VAL A 172 -0.90 -11.78 -11.08
CA VAL A 172 -2.10 -11.78 -11.92
C VAL A 172 -1.81 -12.49 -13.25
N THR A 173 -2.81 -12.62 -14.12
CA THR A 173 -2.56 -13.24 -15.46
C THR A 173 -2.02 -12.21 -16.45
N ARG A 174 -2.38 -10.93 -16.27
CA ARG A 174 -1.95 -9.81 -17.09
C ARG A 174 -0.42 -9.71 -17.07
N GLY A 175 0.19 -9.36 -18.21
CA GLY A 175 1.65 -9.19 -18.36
C GLY A 175 2.40 -10.40 -18.94
N PHE A 176 1.95 -11.63 -18.68
CA PHE A 176 2.62 -12.86 -19.18
C PHE A 176 1.67 -13.87 -19.85
N ASP A 177 0.37 -13.57 -19.94
CA ASP A 177 -0.68 -14.41 -20.57
C ASP A 177 -0.67 -15.88 -20.08
N ASN A 178 -0.31 -16.09 -18.81
CA ASN A 178 -0.23 -17.41 -18.20
C ASN A 178 -1.06 -17.45 -16.91
N PRO A 179 -2.17 -18.21 -16.87
CA PRO A 179 -3.02 -18.29 -15.67
C PRO A 179 -2.33 -18.91 -14.46
N ASP A 180 -1.24 -19.67 -14.63
CA ASP A 180 -0.47 -20.21 -13.50
C ASP A 180 0.25 -19.11 -12.71
N GLN A 181 0.42 -17.93 -13.32
CA GLN A 181 0.98 -16.74 -12.68
C GLN A 181 0.05 -16.15 -11.62
N GLN A 182 -1.25 -16.48 -11.67
CA GLN A 182 -2.23 -16.08 -10.69
C GLN A 182 -2.06 -16.84 -9.37
N ALA A 183 -1.15 -16.34 -8.54
CA ALA A 183 -0.64 -17.05 -7.38
C ALA A 183 -0.14 -16.07 -6.31
N LEU A 184 0.04 -16.60 -5.10
CA LEU A 184 0.83 -15.94 -4.09
C LEU A 184 2.31 -16.27 -4.31
N TYR A 185 3.17 -15.27 -4.14
CA TYR A 185 4.63 -15.39 -4.22
C TYR A 185 5.29 -14.90 -2.93
N GLN A 186 6.47 -15.44 -2.66
CA GLN A 186 7.47 -14.81 -1.81
C GLN A 186 8.49 -14.14 -2.71
N LEU A 187 8.92 -12.94 -2.33
CA LEU A 187 9.85 -12.14 -3.12
C LEU A 187 11.14 -11.91 -2.34
N ASP A 188 12.29 -12.19 -2.97
CA ASP A 188 13.60 -11.88 -2.42
C ASP A 188 14.02 -10.45 -2.85
N PRO A 189 14.07 -9.47 -1.93
CA PRO A 189 14.42 -8.10 -2.28
C PRO A 189 15.90 -7.91 -2.68
N SER A 190 16.77 -8.90 -2.45
CA SER A 190 18.19 -8.83 -2.82
C SER A 190 18.46 -9.30 -4.26
N SER A 191 17.63 -10.22 -4.78
CA SER A 191 17.80 -10.83 -6.10
C SER A 191 16.63 -10.58 -7.05
N ALA A 192 15.57 -9.94 -6.57
CA ALA A 192 14.26 -9.80 -7.21
C ALA A 192 13.52 -11.12 -7.49
N LEU A 193 14.06 -12.30 -7.12
CA LEU A 193 13.43 -13.57 -7.48
C LEU A 193 12.08 -13.77 -6.77
N ALA A 194 11.01 -13.95 -7.56
CA ALA A 194 9.71 -14.37 -7.05
C ALA A 194 9.61 -15.91 -7.01
N THR A 195 9.42 -16.46 -5.82
CA THR A 195 9.18 -17.89 -5.61
C THR A 195 7.69 -18.12 -5.37
N ARG A 196 7.06 -18.90 -6.25
CA ARG A 196 5.64 -19.24 -6.14
C ARG A 196 5.36 -20.03 -4.86
N VAL A 197 4.39 -19.57 -4.07
CA VAL A 197 3.88 -20.28 -2.89
C VAL A 197 2.78 -21.24 -3.30
N GLY A 198 1.79 -20.75 -4.06
CA GLY A 198 0.69 -21.56 -4.57
C GLY A 198 -0.38 -20.72 -5.27
N GLY A 199 -1.25 -21.38 -6.02
CA GLY A 199 -2.26 -20.72 -6.84
C GLY A 199 -3.39 -20.15 -6.00
N LEU A 200 -3.97 -19.02 -6.43
CA LEU A 200 -5.06 -18.38 -5.68
C LEU A 200 -6.34 -19.22 -5.65
N GLY A 201 -6.52 -20.15 -6.59
CA GLY A 201 -7.69 -21.03 -6.64
C GLY A 201 -9.00 -20.32 -7.00
N VAL A 202 -8.93 -19.09 -7.53
CA VAL A 202 -10.11 -18.35 -8.01
C VAL A 202 -10.32 -18.61 -9.50
N PRO A 203 -11.57 -18.84 -9.96
CA PRO A 203 -11.85 -19.30 -11.32
C PRO A 203 -11.74 -18.19 -12.38
N ASN A 204 -11.79 -16.94 -11.96
CA ASN A 204 -11.70 -15.79 -12.86
C ASN A 204 -10.24 -15.41 -13.09
N ILE A 205 -9.92 -15.01 -14.31
CA ILE A 205 -8.68 -14.33 -14.66
C ILE A 205 -8.68 -12.98 -13.94
N LEU A 206 -7.60 -12.68 -13.24
CA LEU A 206 -7.40 -11.39 -12.57
C LEU A 206 -6.64 -10.42 -13.47
N SER A 207 -7.14 -9.18 -13.51
CA SER A 207 -6.53 -8.04 -14.20
C SER A 207 -5.59 -7.25 -13.29
N SER A 208 -5.91 -7.16 -11.99
CA SER A 208 -5.18 -6.43 -10.96
C SER A 208 -5.58 -6.98 -9.58
N ALA A 209 -4.72 -6.82 -8.60
CA ALA A 209 -4.99 -7.16 -7.22
C ALA A 209 -4.06 -6.40 -6.27
N GLY A 210 -4.61 -5.95 -5.13
CA GLY A 210 -3.86 -5.40 -4.00
C GLY A 210 -3.79 -6.42 -2.86
N LEU A 211 -2.75 -6.37 -2.01
CA LEU A 211 -2.67 -7.21 -0.81
C LEU A 211 -2.01 -6.49 0.38
N ASP A 212 -2.50 -6.75 1.59
CA ASP A 212 -1.79 -6.33 2.80
C ASP A 212 -2.14 -7.19 4.02
N PHE A 213 -1.28 -7.16 5.03
CA PHE A 213 -1.47 -7.87 6.29
C PHE A 213 -2.25 -7.04 7.30
N ASP A 214 -3.24 -7.66 7.95
CA ASP A 214 -3.75 -7.13 9.21
C ASP A 214 -2.82 -7.48 10.40
N ALA A 215 -3.11 -6.93 11.57
CA ALA A 215 -2.33 -7.07 12.80
C ALA A 215 -2.37 -8.49 13.36
N SER A 216 -3.37 -9.29 12.99
CA SER A 216 -3.39 -10.72 13.33
C SER A 216 -2.46 -11.54 12.42
N GLY A 217 -1.96 -10.93 11.34
CA GLY A 217 -1.14 -11.58 10.34
C GLY A 217 -1.96 -12.31 9.28
N GLN A 218 -3.26 -12.05 9.17
CA GLN A 218 -4.07 -12.49 8.05
C GLN A 218 -3.73 -11.63 6.83
N LEU A 219 -3.41 -12.28 5.72
CA LEU A 219 -3.22 -11.60 4.45
C LEU A 219 -4.58 -11.39 3.79
N TRP A 220 -4.89 -10.13 3.48
CA TRP A 220 -6.09 -9.71 2.75
C TRP A 220 -5.71 -9.31 1.33
N ALA A 221 -6.65 -9.44 0.40
CA ALA A 221 -6.45 -9.01 -0.97
C ALA A 221 -7.72 -8.44 -1.63
N THR A 222 -7.55 -7.44 -2.47
CA THR A 222 -8.54 -7.06 -3.49
C THR A 222 -8.28 -7.88 -4.74
N LEU A 223 -9.33 -8.35 -5.40
CA LEU A 223 -9.25 -9.20 -6.59
C LEU A 223 -10.11 -8.64 -7.70
N ASP A 224 -9.48 -7.96 -8.66
CA ASP A 224 -10.14 -7.42 -9.84
C ASP A 224 -10.03 -8.38 -11.03
N SER A 225 -11.13 -8.60 -11.76
CA SER A 225 -11.22 -9.69 -12.75
C SER A 225 -11.34 -9.18 -14.19
N GLN A 226 -10.87 -9.99 -15.14
CA GLN A 226 -10.91 -9.72 -16.58
C GLN A 226 -12.09 -10.47 -17.30
N PRO A 227 -12.72 -9.88 -18.35
CA PRO A 227 -12.62 -8.47 -18.75
C PRO A 227 -12.97 -7.58 -17.55
N PRO A 228 -12.41 -6.36 -17.44
CA PRO A 228 -12.87 -5.39 -16.46
C PRO A 228 -14.37 -5.24 -16.69
N ASP A 229 -15.14 -5.98 -15.91
CA ASP A 229 -16.56 -6.05 -16.09
C ASP A 229 -17.07 -4.91 -15.24
N VAL A 230 -17.55 -3.87 -15.92
CA VAL A 230 -18.22 -2.72 -15.32
C VAL A 230 -19.38 -3.12 -14.39
N ASN A 231 -19.80 -4.39 -14.39
CA ASN A 231 -20.81 -4.96 -13.50
C ASN A 231 -20.26 -5.97 -12.46
N ARG A 232 -18.94 -6.20 -12.39
CA ARG A 232 -18.30 -7.02 -11.34
C ARG A 232 -17.41 -6.16 -10.48
N ALA A 233 -17.98 -5.74 -9.36
CA ALA A 233 -17.23 -5.15 -8.27
C ALA A 233 -16.01 -6.02 -7.90
N THR A 234 -14.88 -5.35 -7.67
CA THR A 234 -13.68 -5.95 -7.09
C THR A 234 -14.04 -6.77 -5.86
N ARG A 235 -13.44 -7.95 -5.68
CA ARG A 235 -13.74 -8.82 -4.55
C ARG A 235 -12.72 -8.65 -3.44
N LEU A 236 -13.16 -8.77 -2.19
CA LEU A 236 -12.29 -8.91 -1.04
C LEU A 236 -12.08 -10.40 -0.75
N ALA A 237 -10.85 -10.79 -0.49
CA ALA A 237 -10.48 -12.14 -0.12
C ALA A 237 -9.45 -12.18 1.01
N ARG A 238 -9.39 -13.32 1.69
CA ARG A 238 -8.30 -13.71 2.58
C ARG A 238 -7.41 -14.71 1.86
N ILE A 239 -6.09 -14.61 2.02
CA ILE A 239 -5.14 -15.54 1.40
C ILE A 239 -4.42 -16.33 2.48
N ASP A 240 -4.35 -17.65 2.31
CA ASP A 240 -3.51 -18.52 3.12
C ASP A 240 -2.04 -18.38 2.68
N THR A 241 -1.17 -17.93 3.58
CA THR A 241 0.24 -17.65 3.26
C THR A 241 1.12 -18.89 3.12
N THR A 242 0.60 -20.07 3.44
CA THR A 242 1.30 -21.35 3.32
C THR A 242 0.98 -22.03 1.98
N THR A 243 -0.28 -21.93 1.55
CA THR A 243 -0.78 -22.62 0.35
C THR A 243 -1.05 -21.69 -0.83
N GLY A 244 -1.15 -20.38 -0.60
CA GLY A 244 -1.54 -19.38 -1.59
C GLY A 244 -3.05 -19.34 -1.89
N ALA A 245 -3.85 -20.23 -1.31
CA ALA A 245 -5.28 -20.31 -1.62
C ALA A 245 -6.06 -19.09 -1.10
N ALA A 246 -6.89 -18.51 -1.97
CA ALA A 246 -7.75 -17.39 -1.62
C ALA A 246 -9.16 -17.87 -1.21
N THR A 247 -9.68 -17.30 -0.12
CA THR A 247 -11.06 -17.45 0.34
C THR A 247 -11.77 -16.12 0.18
N VAL A 248 -12.69 -16.03 -0.78
CA VAL A 248 -13.46 -14.81 -1.06
C VAL A 248 -14.41 -14.52 0.11
N VAL A 249 -14.38 -13.28 0.59
CA VAL A 249 -15.27 -12.75 1.62
C VAL A 249 -16.53 -12.16 0.99
N GLY A 250 -16.38 -11.38 -0.07
CA GLY A 250 -17.50 -10.78 -0.80
C GLY A 250 -17.06 -9.79 -1.86
N SER A 251 -18.01 -9.20 -2.58
CA SER A 251 -17.77 -8.07 -3.47
C SER A 251 -17.66 -6.77 -2.66
N ILE A 252 -16.70 -5.92 -3.00
CA ILE A 252 -16.52 -4.61 -2.39
C ILE A 252 -17.60 -3.67 -2.92
N ALA A 253 -18.45 -3.16 -2.05
CA ALA A 253 -19.48 -2.17 -2.41
C ALA A 253 -19.07 -0.76 -1.96
N GLY A 254 -19.74 0.28 -2.48
CA GLY A 254 -19.50 1.67 -2.08
C GLY A 254 -18.33 2.37 -2.80
N ILE A 255 -17.70 1.71 -3.76
CA ILE A 255 -16.80 2.36 -4.73
C ILE A 255 -17.67 3.08 -5.77
N ASP A 256 -17.33 4.33 -6.07
CA ASP A 256 -18.14 5.16 -6.96
C ASP A 256 -17.93 4.79 -8.43
N GLY A 257 -19.03 4.72 -9.17
CA GLY A 257 -19.01 4.42 -10.60
C GLY A 257 -18.54 2.99 -10.89
N ASN A 258 -17.93 2.81 -12.06
CA ASN A 258 -17.41 1.51 -12.52
C ASN A 258 -15.89 1.42 -12.32
N LEU A 259 -15.40 1.83 -11.14
CA LEU A 259 -13.98 1.82 -10.81
C LEU A 259 -13.59 0.54 -10.07
N SER A 260 -12.41 -0.01 -10.35
CA SER A 260 -11.84 -1.15 -9.62
C SER A 260 -11.00 -0.68 -8.44
N ALA A 261 -11.07 -1.40 -7.31
CA ALA A 261 -10.16 -1.19 -6.18
C ALA A 261 -8.83 -1.90 -6.47
N ARG A 262 -7.80 -1.12 -6.78
CA ARG A 262 -6.54 -1.62 -7.35
C ARG A 262 -5.52 -2.01 -6.30
N ALA A 263 -5.32 -1.18 -5.28
CA ALA A 263 -4.44 -1.49 -4.15
C ALA A 263 -5.17 -1.55 -2.81
N LEU A 264 -4.52 -2.17 -1.83
CA LEU A 264 -4.97 -2.34 -0.46
C LEU A 264 -3.83 -2.00 0.50
N ALA A 265 -4.10 -1.14 1.49
CA ALA A 265 -3.18 -0.89 2.60
C ALA A 265 -3.93 -0.95 3.93
N ILE A 266 -3.37 -1.65 4.92
CA ILE A 266 -3.95 -1.85 6.24
C ILE A 266 -3.04 -1.21 7.29
N GLY A 267 -3.50 -0.09 7.85
CA GLY A 267 -2.74 0.74 8.75
C GLY A 267 -3.29 0.79 10.17
N PRO A 268 -2.46 1.10 11.18
CA PRO A 268 -1.01 1.26 11.07
C PRO A 268 -0.35 -0.09 10.78
N ALA A 269 0.86 -0.06 10.20
CA ALA A 269 1.59 -1.23 9.70
C ALA A 269 1.83 -2.29 10.81
N GLY A 270 0.85 -3.18 10.98
CA GLY A 270 0.85 -4.21 12.02
C GLY A 270 2.02 -5.18 11.88
N ALA A 271 2.55 -5.29 10.65
CA ALA A 271 3.70 -6.08 10.27
C ALA A 271 5.03 -5.70 10.95
N CYS A 272 5.15 -4.48 11.52
CA CYS A 272 6.39 -3.97 12.10
C CYS A 272 6.39 -3.88 13.63
N SER A 273 5.46 -4.57 14.29
CA SER A 273 5.29 -4.59 15.75
C SER A 273 6.38 -5.40 16.50
N GLY A 274 7.65 -5.08 16.24
CA GLY A 274 8.84 -5.71 16.84
C GLY A 274 10.03 -4.79 17.17
N GLY A 275 9.94 -3.46 17.00
CA GLY A 275 11.06 -2.56 17.29
C GLY A 275 10.60 -1.19 17.80
N SER A 276 10.96 -0.87 19.03
CA SER A 276 10.64 0.39 19.70
C SER A 276 11.49 1.58 19.23
N ASN A 277 10.82 2.74 19.15
CA ASN A 277 11.27 4.10 19.46
C ASN A 277 11.95 4.97 18.39
N ASN A 278 11.25 6.09 18.14
CA ASN A 278 11.75 7.44 17.92
C ASN A 278 12.53 7.72 16.63
N SER A 279 11.81 8.02 15.55
CA SER A 279 12.16 9.18 14.74
C SER A 279 11.05 10.22 14.89
N ALA A 280 11.37 11.37 15.49
CA ALA A 280 10.50 12.54 15.40
C ALA A 280 10.32 12.87 13.91
N ASP A 281 9.07 12.86 13.45
CA ASP A 281 8.74 13.34 12.12
C ASP A 281 9.22 14.79 11.98
N PRO A 282 9.91 15.17 10.88
CA PRO A 282 9.92 16.57 10.50
C PRO A 282 8.47 16.96 10.25
N ALA A 283 8.02 18.02 10.93
CA ALA A 283 6.69 18.58 10.75
C ALA A 283 6.35 18.65 9.25
N MET A 284 5.13 18.24 8.90
CA MET A 284 4.55 18.54 7.58
C MET A 284 4.69 20.04 7.35
N ASP A 285 5.67 20.41 6.53
CA ASP A 285 5.71 21.73 5.92
C ASP A 285 4.53 21.75 4.95
N PRO A 286 3.52 22.62 5.12
CA PRO A 286 2.55 22.87 4.08
C PRO A 286 3.31 23.46 2.89
N GLY A 287 3.82 22.58 2.03
CA GLY A 287 4.51 22.94 0.79
C GLY A 287 3.65 23.91 -0.02
N PRO A 288 4.28 24.77 -0.82
CA PRO A 288 3.72 26.04 -1.25
C PRO A 288 2.41 25.81 -2.00
N GLY A 289 1.30 26.19 -1.36
CA GLY A 289 -0.02 26.11 -1.95
C GLY A 289 -0.06 26.90 -3.25
N ILE A 290 -0.35 26.22 -4.37
CA ILE A 290 -0.94 26.69 -5.64
C ILE A 290 -0.24 27.86 -6.38
N LEU A 291 0.65 28.63 -5.76
CA LEU A 291 1.33 29.80 -6.33
C LEU A 291 2.67 29.46 -6.99
N ALA A 292 3.23 28.27 -6.76
CA ALA A 292 4.48 27.85 -7.41
C ALA A 292 4.26 27.29 -8.84
N LEU A 293 3.04 26.83 -9.16
CA LEU A 293 2.71 26.27 -10.48
C LEU A 293 2.27 27.32 -11.51
N THR A 294 2.04 28.58 -11.11
CA THR A 294 1.77 29.67 -12.06
C THR A 294 3.04 30.23 -12.71
N LEU A 295 4.23 29.97 -12.15
CA LEU A 295 5.49 30.54 -12.69
C LEU A 295 6.11 29.71 -13.83
N LEU A 296 5.83 28.41 -13.92
CA LEU A 296 6.29 27.60 -15.08
C LEU A 296 5.41 27.78 -16.34
N GLY A 297 4.17 28.26 -16.19
CA GLY A 297 3.29 28.55 -17.33
C GLY A 297 3.56 29.88 -18.03
N LEU A 298 4.32 30.80 -17.41
CA LEU A 298 4.55 32.16 -17.92
C LEU A 298 5.86 32.31 -18.72
N ILE A 299 6.76 31.33 -18.70
CA ILE A 299 8.02 31.37 -19.46
C ILE A 299 7.86 30.77 -20.87
N ALA A 300 6.82 29.95 -21.12
CA ALA A 300 6.53 29.39 -22.44
C ALA A 300 5.66 30.30 -23.35
N GLY A 301 5.28 31.50 -22.89
CA GLY A 301 4.50 32.46 -23.66
C GLY A 301 5.30 33.64 -24.24
N LEU A 302 6.62 33.65 -24.06
CA LEU A 302 7.52 34.71 -24.55
C LEU A 302 8.71 34.09 -25.29
N SER A 303 8.43 33.45 -26.41
CA SER A 303 9.39 33.19 -27.50
C SER A 303 8.62 32.97 -28.79
#